data_AF-A0A7Z9WW61-F1
#
_entry.id   AF-A0A7Z9WW61-F1
#
_cell.length_a   1.000
_cell.length_b   1.000
_cell.length_c   1.000
_cell.angle_alpha   90.00
_cell.angle_beta   90.00
_cell.angle_gamma   90.00
#
_symmetry.space_group_name_H-M   'P 1'
#
loop_
_entity.id
_entity.type
_entity.pdbx_description
1 polymer ?
#
loop_
_entity_poly.entity_id
_entity_poly.type
_entity_poly.pdbx_seq_one_letter_code
_entity_poly.pdbx_strand_id
1 'polypeptide(L)'
;MNISRFYYLFFVLFFLCATPVLASQGPTEALKPTLQGMINVLADPGYAGKEKKELRREKIMTIVEKGFDFGEMSKLVLGRTWKKIDPQQRDH
;
A
#
# COMPACT_ATOMS: atom_id res chain seq x y z
N MET A 1 -27.67 -47.87 -8.86
CA MET A 1 -27.15 -46.48 -8.92
C MET A 1 -25.67 -46.57 -9.28
N ASN A 2 -25.30 -46.16 -10.50
CA ASN A 2 -24.04 -46.58 -11.11
C ASN A 2 -22.86 -45.80 -10.52
N ILE A 3 -21.91 -46.50 -9.92
CA ILE A 3 -20.72 -45.92 -9.26
C ILE A 3 -19.92 -44.99 -10.21
N SER A 4 -19.95 -45.29 -11.51
CA SER A 4 -19.35 -44.46 -12.57
C SER A 4 -20.00 -43.08 -12.71
N ARG A 5 -21.31 -42.94 -12.48
CA ARG A 5 -21.99 -41.64 -12.49
C ARG A 5 -21.57 -40.78 -11.30
N PHE A 6 -21.28 -41.42 -10.16
CA PHE A 6 -20.80 -40.73 -8.96
C PHE A 6 -19.40 -40.14 -9.18
N TYR A 7 -18.49 -40.92 -9.79
CA TYR A 7 -17.16 -40.42 -10.16
C TYR A 7 -17.22 -39.26 -11.16
N TYR A 8 -18.10 -39.33 -12.16
CA TYR A 8 -18.31 -38.22 -13.11
C TYR A 8 -18.81 -36.95 -12.42
N LEU A 9 -19.77 -37.10 -11.50
CA LEU A 9 -20.34 -35.97 -10.78
C LEU A 9 -19.31 -35.34 -9.82
N PHE A 10 -18.49 -36.17 -9.18
CA PHE A 10 -17.37 -35.72 -8.34
C PHE A 10 -16.29 -35.01 -9.17
N PHE A 11 -15.97 -35.52 -10.36
CA PHE A 11 -15.00 -34.92 -11.27
C PHE A 11 -15.46 -33.55 -11.77
N VAL A 12 -16.74 -33.42 -12.16
CA VAL A 12 -17.33 -32.13 -12.56
C VAL A 12 -17.33 -31.13 -11.40
N LEU A 13 -17.65 -31.59 -10.19
CA LEU A 13 -17.64 -30.74 -8.99
C LEU A 13 -16.22 -30.26 -8.64
N PHE A 14 -15.22 -31.11 -8.78
CA PHE A 14 -13.81 -30.77 -8.54
C PHE A 14 -13.34 -29.66 -9.49
N PHE A 15 -13.70 -29.73 -10.77
CA PHE A 15 -13.39 -28.68 -11.74
C PHE A 15 -14.19 -27.39 -11.52
N LEU A 16 -15.42 -27.47 -11.01
CA LEU A 16 -16.21 -26.28 -10.66
C LEU A 16 -15.62 -25.48 -9.48
N CYS A 17 -14.91 -26.15 -8.57
CA CYS A 17 -14.26 -25.50 -7.42
C CYS A 17 -12.87 -24.91 -7.74
N ALA A 18 -12.34 -25.13 -8.95
CA ALA A 18 -11.06 -24.58 -9.37
C ALA A 18 -11.18 -23.09 -9.73
N THR A 19 -11.35 -22.23 -8.73
CA THR A 19 -11.26 -20.78 -8.93
C THR A 19 -9.79 -20.36 -8.94
N PRO A 20 -9.35 -19.53 -9.90
CA PRO A 20 -8.00 -19.02 -9.90
C PRO A 20 -7.79 -18.10 -8.70
N VAL A 21 -6.84 -18.42 -7.84
CA VAL A 21 -6.32 -17.47 -6.85
C VAL A 21 -5.52 -16.41 -7.61
N LEU A 22 -6.09 -15.21 -7.70
CA LEU A 22 -5.34 -14.03 -8.15
C LEU A 22 -4.43 -13.62 -7.00
N ALA A 23 -3.12 -13.78 -7.19
CA ALA A 23 -2.14 -13.19 -6.28
C ALA A 23 -2.38 -11.67 -6.26
N SER A 24 -2.59 -11.10 -5.06
CA SER A 24 -2.70 -9.65 -4.94
C SER A 24 -1.39 -9.00 -5.36
N GLN A 25 -1.47 -7.72 -5.72
CA GLN A 25 -0.28 -6.91 -5.97
C GLN A 25 0.63 -6.99 -4.74
N GLY A 26 1.91 -7.29 -4.96
CA GLY A 26 2.90 -7.36 -3.88
C GLY A 26 3.16 -5.98 -3.28
N PRO A 27 3.73 -5.91 -2.05
CA PRO A 27 3.99 -4.64 -1.37
C PRO A 27 4.84 -3.66 -2.18
N THR A 28 5.78 -4.18 -2.99
CA THR A 28 6.59 -3.36 -3.91
C THR A 28 5.75 -2.70 -4.98
N GLU A 29 4.86 -3.44 -5.64
CA GLU A 29 3.98 -2.88 -6.70
C GLU A 29 2.94 -1.93 -6.11
N ALA A 30 2.49 -2.16 -4.87
CA ALA A 30 1.59 -1.25 -4.17
C ALA A 30 2.23 0.12 -3.87
N LEU A 31 3.53 0.17 -3.54
CA LEU A 31 4.24 1.42 -3.22
C LEU A 31 4.77 2.15 -4.45
N LYS A 32 5.00 1.43 -5.55
CA LYS A 32 5.60 1.96 -6.79
C LYS A 32 4.91 3.24 -7.31
N PRO A 33 3.57 3.37 -7.33
CA PRO A 33 2.92 4.61 -7.77
C PRO A 33 3.27 5.81 -6.90
N THR A 34 3.34 5.63 -5.59
CA THR A 34 3.71 6.69 -4.62
C THR A 34 5.15 7.14 -4.85
N LEU A 35 6.08 6.18 -4.98
CA LEU A 35 7.49 6.48 -5.25
C LEU A 35 7.68 7.20 -6.59
N GLN A 36 6.99 6.73 -7.63
CA GLN A 36 7.04 7.34 -8.95
C GLN A 36 6.49 8.77 -8.92
N GLY A 37 5.41 9.02 -8.17
CA GLY A 37 4.86 10.36 -7.98
C GLY A 37 5.87 11.32 -7.37
N MET A 38 6.61 10.89 -6.35
CA MET A 38 7.66 11.71 -5.74
C MET A 38 8.80 12.01 -6.73
N ILE A 39 9.25 11.01 -7.49
CA ILE A 39 10.30 11.18 -8.50
C ILE A 39 9.86 12.18 -9.57
N ASN A 40 8.60 12.11 -10.02
CA ASN A 40 8.06 13.03 -11.02
C ASN A 40 8.05 14.47 -10.52
N VAL A 41 7.69 14.72 -9.25
CA VAL A 41 7.76 16.06 -8.65
C VAL A 41 9.21 16.58 -8.59
N LEU A 42 10.17 15.71 -8.28
CA LEU A 42 11.58 16.08 -8.25
C LEU A 42 12.18 16.33 -9.65
N ALA A 43 11.70 15.61 -10.66
CA ALA A 43 12.16 15.71 -12.04
C ALA A 43 11.56 16.91 -12.80
N ASP A 44 10.43 17.44 -12.34
CA ASP A 44 9.75 18.54 -13.00
C ASP A 44 10.49 19.88 -12.77
N PRO A 45 10.99 20.53 -13.85
CA PRO A 45 11.65 21.85 -13.77
C PRO A 45 10.76 22.93 -13.12
N GLY A 46 9.45 22.76 -13.20
CA GLY A 46 8.45 23.59 -12.55
C GLY A 46 8.53 23.61 -11.04
N TYR A 47 9.18 22.62 -10.40
CA TYR A 47 9.47 22.61 -8.97
C TYR A 47 10.95 22.76 -8.65
N ALA A 48 11.82 23.00 -9.64
CA ALA A 48 13.25 23.19 -9.40
C ALA A 48 13.54 24.51 -8.67
N GLY A 49 14.77 24.66 -8.18
CA GLY A 49 15.22 25.87 -7.49
C GLY A 49 14.99 25.86 -5.97
N LYS A 50 15.64 26.82 -5.30
CA LYS A 50 15.56 26.98 -3.84
C LYS A 50 14.28 27.68 -3.43
N GLU A 51 13.82 28.62 -4.25
CA GLU A 51 12.60 29.39 -4.08
C GLU A 51 11.33 28.53 -4.06
N LYS A 52 11.35 27.37 -4.75
CA LYS A 52 10.23 26.42 -4.78
C LYS A 52 10.35 25.28 -3.78
N LYS A 53 11.31 25.35 -2.84
CA LYS A 53 11.56 24.27 -1.88
C LYS A 53 10.32 23.90 -1.07
N GLU A 54 9.61 24.88 -0.54
CA GLU A 54 8.42 24.62 0.30
C GLU A 54 7.26 24.07 -0.53
N LEU A 55 7.00 24.64 -1.71
CA LEU A 55 6.00 24.11 -2.66
C LEU A 55 6.30 22.65 -3.05
N ARG A 56 7.57 22.34 -3.35
CA ARG A 56 8.00 20.99 -3.70
C ARG A 56 7.81 20.03 -2.52
N ARG A 57 8.13 20.48 -1.30
CA ARG A 57 7.94 19.70 -0.07
C ARG A 57 6.46 19.39 0.17
N GLU A 58 5.60 20.39 0.05
CA GLU A 58 4.14 20.23 0.20
C GLU A 58 3.61 19.18 -0.78
N LYS A 59 3.97 19.29 -2.07
CA LYS A 59 3.55 18.32 -3.10
C LYS A 59 4.04 16.91 -2.82
N ILE A 60 5.29 16.74 -2.40
CA ILE A 60 5.83 15.43 -2.01
C ILE A 60 5.05 14.90 -0.81
N MET A 61 4.78 15.71 0.20
CA MET A 61 4.06 15.28 1.40
C MET A 61 2.64 14.80 1.07
N THR A 62 1.91 15.52 0.21
CA THR A 62 0.58 15.11 -0.28
C THR A 62 0.61 13.74 -0.98
N ILE A 63 1.73 13.38 -1.63
CA ILE A 63 1.89 12.07 -2.29
C ILE A 63 2.18 11.00 -1.22
N VAL A 64 3.10 11.27 -0.30
CA VAL A 64 3.51 10.32 0.74
C VAL A 64 2.35 9.94 1.66
N GLU A 65 1.50 10.89 2.05
CA GLU A 65 0.31 10.65 2.89
C GLU A 65 -0.67 9.63 2.31
N LYS A 66 -0.66 9.41 0.99
CA LYS A 66 -1.51 8.41 0.34
C LYS A 66 -0.89 7.01 0.34
N GLY A 67 0.42 6.92 0.46
CA GLY A 67 1.17 5.66 0.36
C GLY A 67 1.65 5.10 1.70
N PHE A 68 1.69 5.92 2.75
CA PHE A 68 2.26 5.54 4.04
C PHE A 68 1.33 5.91 5.21
N ASP A 69 1.19 4.99 6.16
CA ASP A 69 0.54 5.24 7.44
C ASP A 69 1.55 5.83 8.42
N PHE A 70 1.54 7.15 8.56
CA PHE A 70 2.42 7.87 9.46
C PHE A 70 2.16 7.56 10.94
N GLY A 71 0.94 7.18 11.31
CA GLY A 71 0.63 6.77 12.68
C GLY A 71 1.32 5.46 13.02
N GLU A 72 1.24 4.49 12.11
CA GLU A 72 1.92 3.21 12.27
C GLU A 72 3.45 3.35 12.20
N MET A 73 3.97 4.15 11.27
CA MET A 73 5.40 4.45 11.22
C MET A 73 5.89 5.13 12.50
N SER A 74 5.14 6.08 13.04
CA SER A 74 5.49 6.78 14.28
C SER A 74 5.51 5.81 15.47
N LYS A 75 4.53 4.91 15.57
CA LYS A 75 4.54 3.82 16.57
C LYS A 75 5.78 2.95 16.46
N LEU A 76 6.13 2.53 15.23
CA LEU A 76 7.29 1.68 14.98
C LEU A 76 8.61 2.37 15.35
N VAL A 77 8.75 3.65 15.03
CA VAL A 77 9.94 4.45 15.35
C VAL A 77 10.05 4.71 16.86
N LEU A 78 8.94 5.09 17.52
CA LEU A 78 8.94 5.48 18.93
C LEU A 78 8.90 4.29 19.89
N GLY A 79 8.45 3.12 19.42
CA GLY A 79 8.42 1.87 20.16
C GLY A 79 7.76 2.00 21.53
N ARG A 80 8.50 1.74 22.60
CA ARG A 80 7.98 1.79 23.98
C ARG A 80 7.55 3.20 24.41
N THR A 81 8.18 4.24 23.85
CA THR A 81 7.88 5.63 24.19
C THR A 81 6.51 6.06 23.68
N TRP A 82 6.00 5.44 22.62
CA TRP A 82 4.66 5.71 22.07
C TRP A 82 3.56 5.68 23.15
N LYS A 83 3.62 4.70 24.05
CA LYS A 83 2.63 4.53 25.13
C LYS A 83 2.60 5.69 26.13
N LYS A 84 3.69 6.45 26.24
CA LYS A 84 3.84 7.58 27.15
C LYS A 84 3.45 8.92 26.52
N ILE A 85 3.29 8.97 25.20
CA ILE A 85 2.87 10.17 24.48
C ILE A 85 1.36 10.36 24.69
N ASP A 86 0.95 11.60 24.96
CA ASP A 86 -0.46 11.96 25.10
C ASP A 86 -1.24 11.61 23.82
N PRO A 87 -2.46 11.05 23.90
CA PRO A 87 -3.24 10.74 22.71
C PRO A 87 -3.39 11.90 21.73
N GLN A 88 -3.52 13.15 22.20
CA GLN A 88 -3.63 14.34 21.34
C GLN A 88 -2.32 14.64 20.59
N GLN A 89 -1.18 14.25 21.16
CA GLN A 89 0.14 14.44 20.54
C GLN A 89 0.48 13.34 19.52
N ARG A 90 -0.32 12.27 19.43
CA ARG A 90 -0.09 11.16 18.48
C ARG A 90 -0.62 11.47 17.08
N ASP A 91 -1.55 12.41 16.98
CA ASP A 91 -2.28 12.77 15.76
C ASP A 91 -1.83 14.13 15.18
N HIS A 92 -0.78 14.74 15.75
CA HIS A 92 -0.21 16.05 15.38
C HIS A 92 1.23 15.92 14.88
#